data_AF-A0A1B6IU68-F1
#
_entry.id   AF-A0A1B6IU68-F1
#
_cell.length_a   1.000
_cell.length_b   1.000
_cell.length_c   1.000
_cell.angle_alpha   90.00
_cell.angle_beta   90.00
_cell.angle_gamma   90.00
#
_symmetry.space_group_name_H-M   'P 1'
#
loop_
_entity.id
_entity.type
_entity.pdbx_description
1 polymer ?
#
loop_
_entity_poly.entity_id
_entity_poly.type
_entity_poly.pdbx_seq_one_letter_code
_entity_poly.pdbx_strand_id
1 'polypeptide(L)'
;PEELKYIQESLGHHRSSTNCRVTHPWMKILTSVPVWAIVAAYFCEFWGFYTLQTQLPTFLKDVFQFELAKAGFVSSLPYLVMAIMFLVAGGLSDWLQSSHILSVVQVRKLFTCGALTLQAGCMTLAVYLETATGVVLCLVVGLGLEAFAIASFGVNHLDIAPRHASVLFGISNTFTSFSGILSPLLTGYVVTAKSPEQWHTVFYVSSTIYLVGAVLYGIFASGEVQSWAMEKTTLDCETVK
;
A
#
# COMPACT_ATOMS: atom_id res chain seq x y z
N PRO A 1 31.31 13.19 -12.42
CA PRO A 1 31.29 14.67 -12.39
C PRO A 1 30.01 15.26 -12.97
N GLU A 2 29.55 14.77 -14.12
CA GLU A 2 28.27 15.19 -14.74
C GLU A 2 27.06 14.79 -13.91
N GLU A 3 27.02 13.57 -13.38
CA GLU A 3 25.90 13.13 -12.52
C GLU A 3 25.87 13.90 -11.19
N LEU A 4 27.04 14.19 -10.60
CA LEU A 4 27.13 15.06 -9.41
C LEU A 4 26.58 16.46 -9.71
N LYS A 5 26.91 17.01 -10.88
CA LYS A 5 26.45 18.32 -11.33
C LYS A 5 24.95 18.30 -11.62
N TYR A 6 24.45 17.24 -12.25
CA TYR A 6 23.03 17.00 -12.47
C TYR A 6 22.26 16.90 -11.15
N ILE A 7 22.77 16.15 -10.15
CA ILE A 7 22.15 16.07 -8.82
C ILE A 7 22.16 17.45 -8.15
N GLN A 8 23.27 18.18 -8.20
CA GLN A 8 23.39 19.52 -7.60
C GLN A 8 22.49 20.57 -8.27
N GLU A 9 22.33 20.51 -9.60
CA GLU A 9 21.47 21.41 -10.37
C GLU A 9 19.99 21.03 -10.23
N SER A 10 19.67 19.72 -10.20
CA SER A 10 18.30 19.20 -10.03
C SER A 10 17.76 19.37 -8.61
N LEU A 11 18.64 19.43 -7.60
CA LEU A 11 18.26 19.73 -6.20
C LEU A 11 17.83 21.20 -6.01
N GLY A 12 18.05 22.07 -7.00
CA GLY A 12 17.75 23.50 -6.93
C GLY A 12 18.57 24.24 -5.86
N HIS A 13 18.62 25.55 -5.95
CA HIS A 13 19.22 26.45 -4.95
C HIS A 13 18.48 26.42 -3.59
N HIS A 14 18.36 25.27 -2.92
CA HIS A 14 17.81 25.13 -1.57
C HIS A 14 18.90 25.11 -0.48
N ARG A 15 20.15 25.47 -0.80
CA ARG A 15 21.09 25.98 0.19
C ARG A 15 20.89 27.49 0.38
N SER A 16 19.70 27.89 0.81
CA SER A 16 19.61 29.11 1.61
C SER A 16 19.96 28.71 3.04
N SER A 17 21.00 29.34 3.57
CA SER A 17 21.50 29.25 4.93
C SER A 17 20.49 29.79 5.97
N THR A 18 19.30 29.19 6.00
CA THR A 18 18.22 29.44 6.95
C THR A 18 17.62 28.10 7.32
N ASN A 19 17.72 27.71 8.59
CA ASN A 19 17.01 26.58 9.20
C ASN A 19 15.50 26.86 9.20
N CYS A 20 14.91 26.91 8.02
CA CYS A 20 13.57 27.40 7.87
C CYS A 20 12.61 26.22 7.99
N ARG A 21 12.01 26.08 9.17
CA ARG A 21 11.11 24.97 9.51
C ARG A 21 9.90 25.00 8.59
N VAL A 22 9.58 23.85 8.00
CA VAL A 22 8.34 23.69 7.25
C VAL A 22 7.20 23.62 8.25
N THR A 23 6.47 24.72 8.44
CA THR A 23 5.21 24.74 9.19
C THR A 23 4.11 24.02 8.41
N HIS A 24 3.56 22.96 9.00
CA HIS A 24 2.54 22.14 8.38
C HIS A 24 1.13 22.70 8.64
N PRO A 25 0.28 22.85 7.61
CA PRO A 25 -1.11 23.27 7.81
C PRO A 25 -1.96 22.08 8.30
N TRP A 26 -1.76 21.66 9.55
CA TRP A 26 -2.34 20.44 10.14
C TRP A 26 -3.84 20.29 9.93
N MET A 27 -4.62 21.36 10.16
CA MET A 27 -6.07 21.31 9.97
C MET A 27 -6.44 21.02 8.51
N LYS A 28 -5.76 21.67 7.55
CA LYS A 28 -6.03 21.46 6.12
C LYS A 28 -5.62 20.06 5.67
N ILE A 29 -4.51 19.54 6.20
CA ILE A 29 -4.06 18.15 5.96
C ILE A 29 -5.12 17.17 6.48
N LEU A 30 -5.55 17.32 7.73
CA LEU A 30 -6.50 16.41 8.39
C LEU A 30 -7.93 16.53 7.87
N THR A 31 -8.29 17.59 7.14
CA THR A 31 -9.59 17.70 6.47
C THR A 31 -9.53 17.33 4.98
N SER A 32 -8.35 17.01 4.45
CA SER A 32 -8.14 16.77 3.02
C SER A 32 -8.65 15.40 2.60
N VAL A 33 -9.65 15.36 1.72
CA VAL A 33 -10.27 14.13 1.20
C VAL A 33 -9.24 13.22 0.49
N PRO A 34 -8.36 13.72 -0.41
CA PRO A 34 -7.35 12.87 -1.05
C PRO A 34 -6.34 12.25 -0.07
N VAL A 35 -6.04 12.93 1.05
CA VAL A 35 -5.15 12.38 2.09
C VAL A 35 -5.79 11.15 2.73
N TRP A 36 -7.06 11.26 3.14
CA TRP A 36 -7.79 10.14 3.73
C TRP A 36 -8.06 9.01 2.74
N ALA A 37 -8.21 9.31 1.46
CA ALA A 37 -8.31 8.28 0.42
C ALA A 37 -7.02 7.43 0.34
N ILE A 38 -5.85 8.07 0.40
CA ILE A 38 -4.56 7.36 0.43
C ILE A 38 -4.41 6.57 1.74
N VAL A 39 -4.73 7.18 2.89
CA VAL A 39 -4.67 6.51 4.20
C VAL A 39 -5.57 5.27 4.23
N ALA A 40 -6.78 5.37 3.69
CA ALA A 40 -7.71 4.24 3.60
C ALA A 40 -7.16 3.12 2.70
N ALA A 41 -6.57 3.46 1.55
CA ALA A 41 -5.93 2.47 0.68
C ALA A 41 -4.77 1.76 1.38
N TYR A 42 -3.90 2.49 2.08
CA TYR A 42 -2.83 1.92 2.91
C TYR A 42 -3.38 0.97 3.98
N PHE A 43 -4.42 1.40 4.70
CA PHE A 43 -5.04 0.58 5.73
C PHE A 43 -5.56 -0.74 5.16
N CYS A 44 -6.30 -0.68 4.05
CA CYS A 44 -6.89 -1.84 3.39
C CYS A 44 -5.83 -2.78 2.80
N GLU A 45 -4.80 -2.23 2.15
CA GLU A 45 -3.69 -3.01 1.58
C GLU A 45 -2.99 -3.82 2.67
N PHE A 46 -2.53 -3.11 3.70
CA PHE A 46 -1.76 -3.72 4.77
C PHE A 46 -2.60 -4.63 5.67
N TRP A 47 -3.92 -4.42 5.75
CA TRP A 47 -4.81 -5.36 6.41
C TRP A 47 -4.65 -6.77 5.84
N GLY A 48 -4.77 -6.93 4.52
CA GLY A 48 -4.69 -8.24 3.90
C GLY A 48 -3.25 -8.76 3.84
N PHE A 49 -2.25 -7.89 3.65
CA PHE A 49 -0.83 -8.26 3.77
C PHE A 49 -0.53 -8.89 5.13
N TYR A 50 -0.86 -8.22 6.24
CA TYR A 50 -0.61 -8.75 7.57
C TYR A 50 -1.46 -9.99 7.89
N THR A 51 -2.70 -10.05 7.39
CA THR A 51 -3.55 -11.24 7.53
C THR A 51 -2.85 -12.45 6.92
N LEU A 52 -2.40 -12.36 5.67
CA LEU A 52 -1.72 -13.47 5.02
C LEU A 52 -0.35 -13.74 5.65
N GLN A 53 0.45 -12.71 5.92
CA GLN A 53 1.78 -12.90 6.48
C GLN A 53 1.75 -13.61 7.85
N THR A 54 0.79 -13.25 8.71
CA THR A 54 0.71 -13.82 10.07
C THR A 54 -0.10 -15.11 10.14
N GLN A 55 -1.16 -15.24 9.34
CA GLN A 55 -2.14 -16.32 9.47
C GLN A 55 -2.00 -17.42 8.42
N LEU A 56 -1.29 -17.18 7.30
CA LEU A 56 -1.11 -18.18 6.25
C LEU A 56 -0.52 -19.50 6.77
N PRO A 57 0.54 -19.53 7.61
CA PRO A 57 1.06 -20.78 8.13
C PRO A 57 0.05 -21.53 9.02
N THR A 58 -0.72 -20.78 9.82
CA THR A 58 -1.76 -21.33 10.70
C THR A 58 -2.92 -21.91 9.89
N PHE A 59 -3.39 -21.18 8.87
CA PHE A 59 -4.42 -21.63 7.95
C PHE A 59 -4.03 -22.94 7.25
N LEU A 60 -2.81 -23.03 6.71
CA LEU A 60 -2.33 -24.24 6.04
C LEU A 60 -2.23 -25.44 6.99
N LYS A 61 -1.84 -25.18 8.24
CA LYS A 61 -1.80 -26.20 9.28
C LYS A 61 -3.20 -26.68 9.66
N ASP A 62 -4.13 -25.76 9.91
CA ASP A 62 -5.46 -26.09 10.39
C ASP A 62 -6.29 -26.80 9.31
N VAL A 63 -6.30 -26.29 8.07
CA VAL A 63 -7.14 -26.80 6.97
C VAL A 63 -6.52 -27.99 6.24
N PHE A 64 -5.22 -27.94 5.96
CA PHE A 64 -4.56 -28.93 5.11
C PHE A 64 -3.62 -29.87 5.87
N GLN A 65 -3.51 -29.72 7.19
CA GLN A 65 -2.58 -30.51 8.04
C GLN A 65 -1.15 -30.51 7.47
N PHE A 66 -0.76 -29.40 6.83
CA PHE A 66 0.49 -29.33 6.08
C PHE A 66 1.67 -29.35 7.05
N GLU A 67 2.64 -30.25 6.83
CA GLU A 67 3.84 -30.31 7.66
C GLU A 67 4.67 -29.02 7.50
N LEU A 68 4.81 -28.28 8.60
CA LEU A 68 5.61 -27.05 8.68
C LEU A 68 7.09 -27.26 8.29
N ALA A 69 7.59 -28.50 8.17
CA ALA A 69 8.97 -28.78 7.76
C ALA A 69 9.31 -28.28 6.34
N LYS A 70 8.32 -28.16 5.43
CA LYS A 70 8.47 -27.52 4.11
C LYS A 70 8.11 -26.04 4.09
N ALA A 71 7.75 -25.47 5.25
CA ALA A 71 7.26 -24.09 5.36
C ALA A 71 8.31 -23.05 4.96
N GLY A 72 9.61 -23.36 5.06
CA GLY A 72 10.66 -22.43 4.64
C GLY A 72 10.57 -22.04 3.16
N PHE A 73 10.34 -23.02 2.27
CA PHE A 73 10.18 -22.76 0.83
C PHE A 73 8.83 -22.09 0.52
N VAL A 74 7.74 -22.55 1.16
CA VAL A 74 6.41 -21.96 0.97
C VAL A 74 6.36 -20.51 1.47
N SER A 75 7.08 -20.20 2.55
CA SER A 75 7.12 -18.85 3.14
C SER A 75 8.01 -17.88 2.37
N SER A 76 8.96 -18.35 1.55
CA SER A 76 9.79 -17.48 0.73
C SER A 76 9.14 -17.10 -0.60
N LEU A 77 8.22 -17.93 -1.10
CA LEU A 77 7.49 -17.70 -2.36
C LEU A 77 6.79 -16.33 -2.42
N PRO A 78 6.01 -15.88 -1.41
CA PRO A 78 5.38 -14.56 -1.44
C PRO A 78 6.37 -13.43 -1.68
N TYR A 79 7.49 -13.41 -0.95
CA TYR A 79 8.48 -12.35 -1.05
C TYR A 79 9.21 -12.36 -2.39
N LEU A 80 9.49 -13.55 -2.94
CA LEU A 80 10.11 -13.68 -4.26
C LEU A 80 9.18 -13.16 -5.36
N VAL A 81 7.90 -13.56 -5.33
CA VAL A 81 6.89 -13.09 -6.28
C VAL A 81 6.69 -11.59 -6.15
N MET A 82 6.59 -11.06 -4.93
CA MET A 82 6.49 -9.63 -4.67
C MET A 82 7.69 -8.87 -5.25
N ALA A 83 8.92 -9.36 -5.06
CA ALA A 83 10.12 -8.73 -5.61
C ALA A 83 10.11 -8.64 -7.15
N ILE A 84 9.71 -9.73 -7.82
CA ILE A 84 9.58 -9.74 -9.29
C ILE A 84 8.48 -8.77 -9.72
N MET A 85 7.34 -8.78 -9.03
CA MET A 85 6.20 -7.93 -9.37
C MET A 85 6.49 -6.45 -9.13
N PHE A 86 7.35 -6.08 -8.18
CA PHE A 86 7.80 -4.69 -8.00
C PHE A 86 8.55 -4.16 -9.23
N LEU A 87 9.42 -4.97 -9.82
CA LEU A 87 10.15 -4.59 -11.04
C LEU A 87 9.19 -4.39 -12.21
N VAL A 88 8.22 -5.30 -12.35
CA VAL A 88 7.19 -5.22 -13.40
C VAL A 88 6.29 -4.01 -13.19
N ALA A 89 5.80 -3.78 -11.97
CA ALA A 89 4.93 -2.66 -11.63
C ALA A 89 5.61 -1.31 -11.86
N GLY A 90 6.87 -1.16 -11.42
CA GLY A 90 7.65 0.06 -11.67
C GLY A 90 7.85 0.31 -13.17
N GLY A 91 8.37 -0.68 -13.89
CA GLY A 91 8.62 -0.58 -15.33
C GLY A 91 7.35 -0.30 -16.14
N LEU A 92 6.23 -0.94 -15.81
CA LEU A 92 4.96 -0.72 -16.48
C LEU A 92 4.36 0.65 -16.15
N SER A 93 4.45 1.10 -14.89
CA SER A 93 4.01 2.43 -14.47
C SER A 93 4.78 3.51 -15.23
N ASP A 94 6.10 3.40 -15.31
CA ASP A 94 6.95 4.37 -16.00
C ASP A 94 6.73 4.33 -17.53
N TRP A 95 6.54 3.15 -18.11
CA TRP A 95 6.22 3.01 -19.54
C TRP A 95 4.87 3.63 -19.91
N LEU A 96 3.81 3.39 -19.11
CA LEU A 96 2.49 3.96 -19.35
C LEU A 96 2.48 5.49 -19.27
N GLN A 97 3.24 6.06 -18.32
CA GLN A 97 3.36 7.51 -18.14
C GLN A 97 4.23 8.14 -19.24
N SER A 98 5.40 7.57 -19.54
CA SER A 98 6.33 8.09 -20.56
C SER A 98 5.80 7.97 -21.99
N SER A 99 4.95 6.97 -22.26
CA SER A 99 4.29 6.81 -23.55
C SER A 99 3.05 7.72 -23.70
N HIS A 100 2.74 8.55 -22.71
CA HIS A 100 1.56 9.44 -22.67
C HIS A 100 0.21 8.74 -22.93
N ILE A 101 0.13 7.42 -22.65
CA ILE A 101 -1.10 6.63 -22.84
C ILE A 101 -2.11 6.97 -21.75
N LEU A 102 -1.63 7.10 -20.51
CA LEU A 102 -2.44 7.41 -19.33
C LEU A 102 -1.80 8.57 -18.56
N SER A 103 -2.63 9.44 -17.99
CA SER A 103 -2.19 10.44 -17.01
C SER A 103 -1.73 9.77 -15.72
N VAL A 104 -0.92 10.47 -14.92
CA VAL A 104 -0.46 10.00 -13.61
C VAL A 104 -1.64 9.52 -12.76
N VAL A 105 -2.70 10.33 -12.64
CA VAL A 105 -3.91 9.98 -11.87
C VAL A 105 -4.56 8.69 -12.37
N GLN A 106 -4.65 8.50 -13.69
CA GLN A 106 -5.24 7.30 -14.27
C GLN A 106 -4.40 6.06 -14.00
N VAL A 107 -3.07 6.14 -14.13
CA VAL A 107 -2.16 5.04 -13.78
C VAL A 107 -2.30 4.68 -12.31
N ARG A 108 -2.33 5.69 -11.44
CA ARG A 108 -2.45 5.49 -9.98
C ARG A 108 -3.76 4.80 -9.61
N LYS A 109 -4.88 5.26 -10.17
CA LYS A 109 -6.19 4.66 -9.95
C LYS A 109 -6.26 3.24 -10.52
N LEU A 110 -5.78 3.03 -11.75
CA LEU A 110 -5.77 1.71 -12.38
C LEU A 110 -4.97 0.70 -11.56
N PHE A 111 -3.76 1.07 -11.15
CA PHE A 111 -2.87 0.15 -10.43
C PHE A 111 -3.38 -0.14 -9.02
N THR A 112 -3.82 0.88 -8.29
CA THR A 112 -4.33 0.70 -6.92
C THR A 112 -5.66 -0.04 -6.90
N CYS A 113 -6.66 0.45 -7.64
CA CYS A 113 -7.97 -0.18 -7.67
C CYS A 113 -7.92 -1.55 -8.34
N GLY A 114 -7.11 -1.71 -9.39
CA GLY A 114 -6.90 -2.99 -10.07
C GLY A 114 -6.26 -4.02 -9.15
N ALA A 115 -5.16 -3.67 -8.47
CA ALA A 115 -4.51 -4.55 -7.51
C ALA A 115 -5.47 -4.97 -6.39
N LEU A 116 -6.10 -4.02 -5.71
CA LEU A 116 -7.04 -4.29 -4.62
C LEU A 116 -8.21 -5.17 -5.06
N THR A 117 -8.76 -4.94 -6.26
CA THR A 117 -9.87 -5.74 -6.79
C THR A 117 -9.41 -7.16 -7.15
N LEU A 118 -8.24 -7.32 -7.77
CA LEU A 118 -7.70 -8.64 -8.06
C LEU A 118 -7.33 -9.38 -6.76
N GLN A 119 -6.79 -8.70 -5.76
CA GLN A 119 -6.50 -9.28 -4.44
C GLN A 119 -7.76 -9.75 -3.73
N ALA A 120 -8.84 -8.95 -3.78
CA ALA A 120 -10.16 -9.37 -3.32
C ALA A 120 -10.64 -10.64 -4.05
N GLY A 121 -10.46 -10.67 -5.38
CA GLY A 121 -10.72 -11.84 -6.21
C GLY A 121 -9.92 -13.07 -5.80
N CYS A 122 -8.62 -12.93 -5.55
CA CYS A 122 -7.75 -14.02 -5.07
C CYS A 122 -8.18 -14.54 -3.69
N MET A 123 -8.51 -13.64 -2.75
CA MET A 123 -9.02 -14.02 -1.43
C MET A 123 -10.34 -14.79 -1.53
N THR A 124 -11.25 -14.34 -2.38
CA THR A 124 -12.52 -15.02 -2.61
C THR A 124 -12.34 -16.34 -3.35
N LEU A 125 -11.44 -16.41 -4.33
CA LEU A 125 -11.14 -17.64 -5.07
C LEU A 125 -10.50 -18.70 -4.16
N ALA A 126 -9.63 -18.29 -3.23
CA ALA A 126 -9.02 -19.19 -2.26
C ALA A 126 -10.03 -20.00 -1.44
N VAL A 127 -11.22 -19.45 -1.18
CA VAL A 127 -12.32 -20.15 -0.47
C VAL A 127 -12.88 -21.33 -1.26
N TYR A 128 -12.85 -21.27 -2.59
CA TYR A 128 -13.41 -22.32 -3.46
C TYR A 128 -12.36 -23.36 -3.89
N LEU A 129 -11.10 -23.18 -3.50
CA LEU A 129 -10.02 -24.08 -3.87
C LEU A 129 -9.86 -25.17 -2.81
N GLU A 130 -10.04 -26.43 -3.23
CA GLU A 130 -9.95 -27.59 -2.35
C GLU A 130 -8.51 -28.11 -2.16
N THR A 131 -7.55 -27.61 -2.95
CA THR A 131 -6.16 -28.07 -2.90
C THR A 131 -5.26 -27.05 -2.18
N ALA A 132 -4.43 -27.54 -1.25
CA ALA A 132 -3.48 -26.71 -0.53
C ALA A 132 -2.59 -25.89 -1.47
N THR A 133 -2.04 -26.54 -2.50
CA THR A 133 -1.18 -25.90 -3.51
C THR A 133 -1.94 -24.82 -4.28
N GLY A 134 -3.19 -25.08 -4.67
CA GLY A 134 -4.01 -24.09 -5.37
C GLY A 134 -4.25 -22.85 -4.52
N VAL A 135 -4.64 -23.04 -3.25
CA VAL A 135 -4.85 -21.92 -2.32
C VAL A 135 -3.57 -21.12 -2.12
N VAL A 136 -2.44 -21.78 -1.85
CA VAL A 136 -1.15 -21.12 -1.66
C VAL A 136 -0.76 -20.31 -2.89
N LEU A 137 -0.84 -20.89 -4.09
CA LEU A 137 -0.51 -20.18 -5.33
C LEU A 137 -1.42 -18.97 -5.53
N CYS A 138 -2.73 -19.12 -5.29
CA CYS A 138 -3.69 -18.04 -5.41
C CYS A 138 -3.39 -16.87 -4.46
N LEU A 139 -3.10 -17.17 -3.19
CA LEU A 139 -2.77 -16.16 -2.17
C LEU A 139 -1.40 -15.52 -2.41
N VAL A 140 -0.41 -16.30 -2.88
CA VAL A 140 0.92 -15.78 -3.28
C VAL A 140 0.80 -14.82 -4.47
N VAL A 141 -0.03 -15.15 -5.47
CA VAL A 141 -0.33 -14.23 -6.58
C VAL A 141 -1.01 -12.96 -6.06
N GLY A 142 -1.98 -13.10 -5.15
CA GLY A 142 -2.60 -11.96 -4.47
C GLY A 142 -1.59 -11.05 -3.78
N LEU A 143 -0.66 -11.61 -3.01
CA LEU A 143 0.45 -10.85 -2.40
C LEU A 143 1.41 -10.25 -3.43
N GLY A 144 1.62 -10.90 -4.56
CA GLY A 144 2.41 -10.34 -5.66
C GLY A 144 1.79 -9.06 -6.24
N LEU A 145 0.46 -9.00 -6.31
CA LEU A 145 -0.27 -7.85 -6.86
C LEU A 145 -0.20 -6.60 -5.97
N GLU A 146 0.10 -6.75 -4.68
CA GLU A 146 0.38 -5.65 -3.75
C GLU A 146 1.46 -4.70 -4.29
N ALA A 147 2.44 -5.25 -5.02
CA ALA A 147 3.51 -4.45 -5.63
C ALA A 147 2.97 -3.36 -6.56
N PHE A 148 1.87 -3.62 -7.28
CA PHE A 148 1.21 -2.62 -8.13
C PHE A 148 0.52 -1.53 -7.30
N ALA A 149 -0.11 -1.92 -6.19
CA ALA A 149 -0.75 -0.97 -5.29
C ALA A 149 0.31 -0.05 -4.64
N ILE A 150 1.37 -0.62 -4.04
CA ILE A 150 2.44 0.13 -3.38
C ILE A 150 3.17 1.04 -4.35
N ALA A 151 3.52 0.56 -5.55
CA ALA A 151 4.17 1.37 -6.58
C ALA A 151 3.32 2.57 -7.02
N SER A 152 2.01 2.49 -6.85
CA SER A 152 1.08 3.57 -7.14
C SER A 152 0.85 4.49 -5.94
N PHE A 153 0.25 4.00 -4.85
CA PHE A 153 -0.13 4.87 -3.74
C PHE A 153 1.08 5.39 -2.97
N GLY A 154 2.23 4.70 -3.04
CA GLY A 154 3.43 5.04 -2.26
C GLY A 154 4.11 6.32 -2.72
N VAL A 155 3.95 6.66 -4.00
CA VAL A 155 4.41 7.93 -4.56
C VAL A 155 3.30 8.99 -4.58
N ASN A 156 2.05 8.61 -4.32
CA ASN A 156 0.93 9.55 -4.36
C ASN A 156 1.04 10.66 -3.29
N HIS A 157 1.69 10.40 -2.14
CA HIS A 157 2.00 11.45 -1.16
C HIS A 157 2.89 12.56 -1.74
N LEU A 158 3.83 12.19 -2.62
CA LEU A 158 4.68 13.15 -3.35
C LEU A 158 3.87 13.89 -4.40
N ASP A 159 2.96 13.20 -5.11
CA ASP A 159 2.08 13.80 -6.13
C ASP A 159 1.18 14.89 -5.51
N ILE A 160 0.62 14.66 -4.30
CA ILE A 160 -0.33 15.60 -3.68
C ILE A 160 0.34 16.72 -2.86
N ALA A 161 1.48 16.48 -2.22
CA ALA A 161 2.13 17.46 -1.36
C ALA A 161 3.65 17.18 -1.18
N PRO A 162 4.50 17.51 -2.16
CA PRO A 162 5.93 17.17 -2.12
C PRO A 162 6.66 17.64 -0.84
N ARG A 163 6.34 18.85 -0.35
CA ARG A 163 6.94 19.45 0.85
C ARG A 163 6.48 18.82 2.17
N HIS A 164 5.38 18.07 2.14
CA HIS A 164 4.76 17.47 3.31
C HIS A 164 4.64 15.95 3.20
N ALA A 165 5.18 15.35 2.13
CA ALA A 165 5.02 13.94 1.80
C ALA A 165 5.48 13.00 2.92
N SER A 166 6.59 13.34 3.61
CA SER A 166 7.09 12.55 4.75
C SER A 166 6.10 12.50 5.92
N VAL A 167 5.43 13.62 6.23
CA VAL A 167 4.41 13.69 7.28
C VAL A 167 3.18 12.89 6.87
N LEU A 168 2.73 13.02 5.61
CA LEU A 168 1.59 12.27 5.10
C LEU A 168 1.85 10.75 5.08
N PHE A 169 3.06 10.35 4.70
CA PHE A 169 3.50 8.97 4.76
C PHE A 169 3.51 8.46 6.21
N GLY A 170 4.02 9.25 7.16
CA GLY A 170 3.99 8.92 8.59
C GLY A 170 2.57 8.73 9.16
N ILE A 171 1.63 9.59 8.77
CA ILE A 171 0.20 9.44 9.12
C ILE A 171 -0.32 8.11 8.56
N SER A 172 -0.08 7.85 7.28
CA SER A 172 -0.53 6.62 6.61
C SER A 172 0.04 5.37 7.28
N ASN A 173 1.34 5.37 7.60
CA ASN A 173 2.02 4.27 8.28
C ASN A 173 1.49 4.01 9.69
N THR A 174 0.99 5.05 10.37
CA THR A 174 0.33 4.91 11.68
C THR A 174 -0.95 4.10 11.56
N PHE A 175 -1.79 4.39 10.55
CA PHE A 175 -3.01 3.62 10.27
C PHE A 175 -2.71 2.20 9.79
N THR A 176 -1.67 2.02 8.98
CA THR A 176 -1.13 0.70 8.63
C THR A 176 -0.72 -0.11 9.86
N SER A 177 -0.08 0.52 10.85
CA SER A 177 0.29 -0.18 12.09
C SER A 177 -0.94 -0.66 12.86
N PHE A 178 -2.04 0.12 12.85
CA PHE A 178 -3.31 -0.33 13.43
C PHE A 178 -3.90 -1.53 12.69
N SER A 179 -3.82 -1.59 11.35
CA SER A 179 -4.33 -2.77 10.61
C SER A 179 -3.56 -4.04 10.98
N GLY A 180 -2.24 -3.94 11.18
CA GLY A 180 -1.40 -5.06 11.64
C GLY A 180 -1.71 -5.57 13.05
N ILE A 181 -2.28 -4.72 13.91
CA ILE A 181 -2.77 -5.13 15.24
C ILE A 181 -4.18 -5.73 15.14
N LEU A 182 -5.08 -5.07 14.38
CA LEU A 182 -6.49 -5.44 14.32
C LEU A 182 -6.75 -6.72 13.52
N SER A 183 -6.00 -6.96 12.44
CA SER A 183 -6.21 -8.13 11.58
C SER A 183 -5.99 -9.47 12.33
N PRO A 184 -4.85 -9.69 13.03
CA PRO A 184 -4.65 -10.91 13.80
C PRO A 184 -5.63 -11.05 14.96
N LEU A 185 -6.02 -9.94 15.61
CA LEU A 185 -7.01 -9.94 16.69
C LEU A 185 -8.39 -10.40 16.18
N LEU A 186 -8.84 -9.86 15.04
CA LEU A 186 -10.09 -10.29 14.41
C LEU A 186 -10.01 -11.79 14.05
N THR A 187 -8.90 -12.22 13.45
CA THR A 187 -8.71 -13.62 13.08
C THR A 187 -8.77 -14.54 14.29
N GLY A 188 -8.11 -14.18 15.41
CA GLY A 188 -8.16 -14.96 16.65
C GLY A 188 -9.55 -15.03 17.28
N TYR A 189 -10.39 -14.01 17.10
CA TYR A 189 -11.77 -14.02 17.56
C TYR A 189 -12.69 -14.87 16.66
N VAL A 190 -12.47 -14.85 15.35
CA VAL A 190 -13.27 -15.60 14.37
C VAL A 190 -12.91 -17.08 14.35
N VAL A 191 -11.61 -17.41 14.38
CA VAL A 191 -11.09 -18.78 14.24
C VAL A 191 -10.92 -19.41 15.62
N THR A 192 -12.02 -19.90 16.19
CA THR A 192 -12.05 -20.56 17.50
C THR A 192 -12.05 -22.09 17.42
N ALA A 193 -12.76 -22.65 16.44
CA ALA A 193 -12.93 -24.08 16.21
C ALA A 193 -11.95 -24.62 15.15
N LYS A 194 -11.15 -23.74 14.52
CA LYS A 194 -10.16 -24.06 13.48
C LYS A 194 -10.77 -24.76 12.27
N SER A 195 -12.03 -24.49 11.98
CA SER A 195 -12.72 -25.09 10.84
C SER A 195 -12.49 -24.27 9.56
N PRO A 196 -12.56 -24.90 8.37
CA PRO A 196 -12.44 -24.19 7.10
C PRO A 196 -13.44 -23.04 6.95
N GLU A 197 -14.66 -23.19 7.46
CA GLU A 197 -15.73 -22.18 7.36
C GLU A 197 -15.39 -20.89 8.13
N GLN A 198 -14.67 -21.01 9.26
CA GLN A 198 -14.19 -19.84 9.99
C GLN A 198 -13.10 -19.10 9.20
N TRP A 199 -12.21 -19.83 8.53
CA TRP A 199 -11.21 -19.25 7.63
C TRP A 199 -11.84 -18.59 6.40
N HIS A 200 -12.91 -19.16 5.85
CA HIS A 200 -13.67 -18.53 4.77
C HIS A 200 -14.21 -17.16 5.20
N THR A 201 -14.69 -17.04 6.44
CA THR A 201 -15.15 -15.77 7.01
C THR A 201 -14.02 -14.74 7.04
N VAL A 202 -12.82 -15.13 7.45
CA VAL A 202 -11.63 -14.25 7.46
C VAL A 202 -11.29 -13.76 6.05
N PHE A 203 -11.30 -14.66 5.05
CA PHE A 203 -11.03 -14.29 3.66
C PHE A 203 -12.11 -13.39 3.06
N TYR A 204 -13.39 -13.62 3.36
CA TYR A 204 -14.47 -12.73 2.92
C TYR A 204 -14.38 -11.34 3.55
N VAL A 205 -14.02 -11.24 4.83
CA VAL A 205 -13.80 -9.94 5.48
C VAL A 205 -12.64 -9.20 4.82
N SER A 206 -11.50 -9.86 4.62
CA SER A 206 -10.34 -9.24 3.95
C SER A 206 -10.66 -8.83 2.50
N SER A 207 -11.38 -9.67 1.75
CA SER A 207 -11.85 -9.35 0.40
C SER A 207 -12.76 -8.12 0.39
N THR A 208 -13.69 -8.02 1.34
CA THR A 208 -14.58 -6.85 1.48
C THR A 208 -13.78 -5.58 1.79
N ILE A 209 -12.79 -5.66 2.70
CA ILE A 209 -11.93 -4.53 3.04
C ILE A 209 -11.14 -4.04 1.83
N TYR A 210 -10.61 -4.96 1.01
CA TYR A 210 -9.95 -4.60 -0.25
C TYR A 210 -10.88 -3.89 -1.22
N LEU A 211 -12.10 -4.39 -1.42
CA LEU A 211 -13.09 -3.74 -2.30
C LEU A 211 -13.48 -2.35 -1.80
N VAL A 212 -13.67 -2.18 -0.49
CA VAL A 212 -13.93 -0.87 0.12
C VAL A 212 -12.77 0.08 -0.14
N GLY A 213 -11.53 -0.38 0.05
CA GLY A 213 -10.32 0.40 -0.26
C GLY A 213 -10.25 0.81 -1.74
N ALA A 214 -10.57 -0.11 -2.65
CA ALA A 214 -10.58 0.15 -4.09
C ALA A 214 -11.61 1.22 -4.46
N VAL A 215 -12.81 1.16 -3.87
CA VAL A 215 -13.88 2.14 -4.10
C VAL A 215 -13.51 3.51 -3.53
N LEU A 216 -13.05 3.57 -2.28
CA LEU A 216 -12.67 4.82 -1.63
C LEU A 216 -11.53 5.51 -2.38
N TYR A 217 -10.49 4.76 -2.75
CA TYR A 217 -9.37 5.29 -3.52
C TYR A 217 -9.80 5.69 -4.93
N GLY A 218 -10.59 4.87 -5.62
CA GLY A 218 -11.04 5.14 -6.98
C GLY A 218 -11.86 6.43 -7.10
N ILE A 219 -12.74 6.69 -6.13
CA ILE A 219 -13.59 7.87 -6.11
C ILE A 219 -12.81 9.10 -5.63
N PHE A 220 -12.07 9.01 -4.53
CA PHE A 220 -11.57 10.18 -3.80
C PHE A 220 -10.08 10.48 -4.00
N ALA A 221 -9.29 9.56 -4.57
CA ALA A 221 -7.89 9.84 -4.82
C ALA A 221 -7.72 10.91 -5.91
N SER A 222 -6.76 11.79 -5.68
CA SER A 222 -6.22 12.76 -6.63
C SER A 222 -4.72 12.55 -6.75
N GLY A 223 -4.15 12.87 -7.91
CA GLY A 223 -2.70 12.94 -8.13
C GLY A 223 -2.25 14.34 -8.53
N GLU A 224 -3.04 15.36 -8.21
CA GLU A 224 -2.68 16.76 -8.38
C GLU A 224 -2.29 17.38 -7.04
N VAL A 225 -1.34 18.31 -7.10
CA VAL A 225 -0.85 19.04 -5.91
C VAL A 225 -2.02 19.80 -5.27
N GLN A 226 -2.21 19.55 -3.97
CA GLN A 226 -3.33 20.15 -3.23
C GLN A 226 -3.08 21.63 -2.97
N SER A 227 -4.16 22.43 -2.98
CA SER A 227 -4.09 23.89 -2.80
C SER A 227 -3.41 24.31 -1.50
N TRP A 228 -3.61 23.57 -0.42
CA TRP A 228 -2.98 23.80 0.88
C TRP A 228 -1.49 23.45 0.91
N ALA A 229 -1.00 22.63 -0.02
CA ALA A 229 0.43 22.30 -0.15
C ALA A 229 1.21 23.37 -0.93
N MET A 230 0.51 24.22 -1.68
CA MET A 230 1.07 25.35 -2.46
C MET A 230 1.16 26.64 -1.64
N GLU A 231 0.46 26.71 -0.51
CA GLU A 231 0.47 27.88 0.35
C GLU A 231 1.91 28.11 0.85
N LYS A 232 2.44 29.32 0.65
CA LYS A 232 3.76 29.70 1.20
C LYS A 232 3.65 29.65 2.70
N THR A 233 3.99 28.51 3.28
CA THR A 233 4.29 28.39 4.69
C THR A 233 5.20 29.54 5.07
N THR A 234 4.77 30.39 6.02
CA THR A 234 5.64 31.41 6.61
C THR A 234 6.88 30.70 7.09
N LEU A 235 7.95 30.97 6.36
CA LEU A 235 9.29 30.52 6.64
C LEU A 235 9.68 31.21 7.95
N ASP A 236 9.51 30.53 9.08
CA ASP A 236 10.02 30.97 10.38
C ASP A 236 11.54 30.83 10.34
N CYS A 237 12.17 31.77 9.63
CA CYS A 237 13.60 31.81 9.48
C CYS A 237 14.16 32.47 10.75
N GLU A 238 14.58 31.65 11.70
CA GLU A 238 15.48 32.10 12.76
C GLU A 238 16.80 32.53 12.10
N THR A 239 17.06 33.83 12.06
CA THR A 239 18.39 34.37 11.79
C THR A 239 19.31 33.91 12.92
N VAL A 240 20.08 32.85 12.66
CA VAL A 240 21.23 32.48 13.48
C VAL A 240 22.22 33.65 13.39
N LYS A 241 22.39 34.39 14.48
CA LYS A 241 23.43 35.41 14.65
C LYS A 241 24.81 34.76 14.72
#